data_AF-A0A124IHJ8-F1
#
_entry.id   AF-A0A124IHJ8-F1
#
_cell.length_a   1.000
_cell.length_b   1.000
_cell.length_c   1.000
_cell.angle_alpha   90.00
_cell.angle_beta   90.00
_cell.angle_gamma   90.00
#
_symmetry.space_group_name_H-M   'P 1'
#
loop_
_entity.id
_entity.type
_entity.pdbx_description
1 polymer ?
#
loop_
_entity_poly.entity_id
_entity_poly.type
_entity_poly.pdbx_seq_one_letter_code
_entity_poly.pdbx_strand_id
1 'polypeptide(L)' 'MIKEHHSISSCVSHCKGTLSDIKEISEVAFDPRAKDELNKALYSMDTCIKQCQAALSNSRS' A
#
# COMPACT_ATOMS: atom_id res chain seq x y z
N MET A 1 5.96 1.56 -22.12
CA MET A 1 6.03 2.78 -21.28
C MET A 1 4.67 3.37 -20.86
N ILE A 2 3.81 3.93 -21.74
CA ILE A 2 2.54 4.58 -21.27
C ILE A 2 1.60 3.61 -20.53
N LYS A 3 1.46 2.37 -21.02
CA LYS A 3 0.60 1.35 -20.39
C LYS A 3 1.13 0.92 -19.02
N GLU A 4 2.44 0.76 -18.86
CA GLU A 4 3.07 0.38 -17.59
C GLU A 4 2.93 1.50 -16.55
N HIS A 5 3.05 2.76 -16.98
CA HIS A 5 2.84 3.92 -16.11
C HIS A 5 1.42 3.97 -15.56
N HIS A 6 0.41 3.79 -16.42
CA HIS A 6 -0.99 3.70 -15.98
C HIS A 6 -1.24 2.50 -15.06
N SER A 7 -0.69 1.32 -15.37
CA SER A 7 -0.84 0.13 -14.51
C SER A 7 -0.23 0.35 -13.13
N ILE A 8 0.98 0.91 -13.04
CA ILE A 8 1.63 1.15 -11.74
C ILE A 8 0.91 2.28 -10.99
N SER A 9 0.42 3.32 -11.66
CA SER A 9 -0.39 4.36 -11.03
C SER A 9 -1.69 3.81 -10.44
N SER A 10 -2.37 2.92 -11.17
CA SER A 10 -3.57 2.24 -10.66
C SER A 10 -3.25 1.35 -9.47
N CYS A 11 -2.12 0.66 -9.51
CA CYS A 11 -1.62 -0.16 -8.40
C CYS A 11 -1.39 0.69 -7.14
N VAL A 12 -0.73 1.85 -7.26
CA VAL A 12 -0.51 2.78 -6.13
C VAL A 12 -1.84 3.23 -5.52
N SER A 13 -2.84 3.58 -6.34
CA SER A 13 -4.15 3.97 -5.85
C SER A 13 -4.84 2.83 -5.10
N HIS A 14 -4.76 1.61 -5.63
CA HIS A 14 -5.34 0.43 -4.97
C HIS A 14 -4.65 0.14 -3.63
N CYS A 15 -3.32 0.11 -3.59
CA CYS A 15 -2.56 -0.09 -2.36
C CYS A 15 -2.86 0.98 -1.30
N LYS A 16 -3.05 2.24 -1.68
CA LYS A 16 -3.45 3.32 -0.76
C LYS A 16 -4.84 3.09 -0.18
N GLY A 17 -5.79 2.61 -0.99
CA GLY A 17 -7.11 2.20 -0.51
C GLY A 17 -7.01 1.08 0.51
N THR A 18 -6.32 -0.01 0.16
CA THR A 18 -6.10 -1.15 1.07
C THR A 18 -5.40 -0.73 2.37
N LEU A 19 -4.40 0.15 2.30
CA LEU A 19 -3.73 0.69 3.49
C LEU A 19 -4.71 1.44 4.41
N SER A 20 -5.63 2.22 3.84
CA SER A 20 -6.67 2.92 4.60
C SER A 20 -7.60 1.94 5.30
N ASP A 21 -8.09 0.93 4.57
CA ASP A 21 -8.99 -0.10 5.10
C ASP A 21 -8.34 -0.86 6.27
N ILE A 22 -7.07 -1.28 6.11
CA ILE A 22 -6.32 -1.96 7.17
C ILE A 22 -6.18 -1.05 8.39
N LYS A 23 -5.92 0.24 8.19
CA LYS A 23 -5.77 1.20 9.28
C LYS A 23 -7.06 1.35 10.07
N GLU A 24 -8.19 1.54 9.39
CA GLU A 24 -9.51 1.63 10.02
C GLU A 24 -9.84 0.37 10.84
N ILE A 25 -9.56 -0.82 10.29
CA ILE A 25 -9.78 -2.08 11.00
C ILE A 25 -8.82 -2.22 12.20
N SER A 26 -7.57 -1.79 12.07
CA SER A 26 -6.58 -1.87 13.15
C SER A 26 -6.90 -1.00 14.37
N GLU A 27 -7.61 0.12 14.15
CA GLU A 27 -8.03 1.04 15.21
C GLU A 27 -9.11 0.43 16.09
N VAL A 28 -9.98 -0.42 15.53
CA VAL A 28 -11.10 -1.07 16.23
C VAL A 28 -10.81 -2.52 16.64
N ALA A 29 -9.65 -3.08 16.26
CA ALA A 29 -9.27 -4.44 16.59
C ALA A 29 -8.95 -4.58 18.09
N PHE A 30 -9.74 -5.40 18.79
CA PHE A 30 -9.55 -5.71 20.22
C PHE A 30 -8.57 -6.86 20.48
N ASP A 31 -8.44 -7.81 19.54
CA ASP A 31 -7.50 -8.93 19.68
C ASP A 31 -6.06 -8.44 19.43
N PRO A 32 -5.13 -8.59 20.40
CA PRO A 32 -3.76 -8.10 20.27
C PRO A 32 -2.97 -8.74 19.13
N ARG A 33 -3.22 -10.03 18.82
CA ARG A 33 -2.56 -10.73 17.72
C ARG A 33 -3.10 -10.22 16.38
N ALA A 34 -4.40 -10.04 16.26
CA ALA A 34 -4.99 -9.42 15.08
C ALA A 34 -4.41 -8.02 14.84
N LYS A 35 -4.25 -7.22 15.91
CA LYS A 35 -3.65 -5.89 15.81
C LYS A 35 -2.18 -5.94 15.37
N ASP A 36 -1.39 -6.90 15.86
CA ASP A 36 0.00 -7.09 15.43
C ASP A 36 0.09 -7.47 13.95
N GLU A 37 -0.74 -8.39 13.48
CA GLU A 37 -0.80 -8.77 12.07
C GLU A 37 -1.27 -7.62 11.17
N LEU A 38 -2.25 -6.82 11.61
CA LEU A 38 -2.68 -5.62 10.89
C LEU A 38 -1.56 -4.58 10.82
N ASN A 39 -0.78 -4.39 11.89
CA ASN A 39 0.39 -3.49 11.87
C ASN A 39 1.48 -3.97 10.89
N LYS A 40 1.74 -5.28 10.82
CA LYS A 40 2.64 -5.86 9.81
C LYS A 40 2.12 -5.59 8.39
N ALA A 41 0.82 -5.80 8.17
CA ALA A 41 0.20 -5.53 6.88
C ALA A 41 0.30 -4.04 6.49
N LEU A 42 0.09 -3.11 7.44
CA LEU A 42 0.29 -1.67 7.22
C LEU A 42 1.72 -1.37 6.76
N TYR A 43 2.73 -1.91 7.45
CA TYR A 43 4.14 -1.73 7.10
C TYR A 43 4.47 -2.27 5.71
N SER A 44 4.01 -3.49 5.39
CA SER A 44 4.23 -4.11 4.09
C SER A 44 3.56 -3.31 2.97
N MET A 45 2.35 -2.79 3.19
CA MET A 45 1.61 -2.02 2.19
C MET A 45 2.23 -0.64 1.94
N ASP A 46 2.68 0.07 2.98
CA ASP A 46 3.44 1.32 2.85
C ASP A 46 4.75 1.11 2.07
N THR A 47 5.46 0.01 2.35
CA THR A 47 6.66 -0.37 1.60
C THR A 47 6.35 -0.62 0.12
N CYS A 48 5.26 -1.33 -0.18
CA CYS A 48 4.81 -1.58 -1.55
C CYS A 48 4.51 -0.27 -2.30
N ILE A 49 3.78 0.65 -1.67
CA ILE A 49 3.46 1.98 -2.24
C ILE A 49 4.75 2.73 -2.60
N LYS A 50 5.72 2.78 -1.68
CA LYS A 50 7.02 3.45 -1.91
C LYS A 50 7.78 2.83 -3.08
N GLN A 51 7.79 1.50 -3.20
CA GLN A 51 8.43 0.81 -4.32
C GLN A 51 7.73 1.12 -5.67
N CYS A 52 6.40 1.11 -5.70
CA CYS A 52 5.64 1.47 -6.90
C CYS A 52 5.85 2.94 -7.29
N GLN A 53 5.91 3.85 -6.33
CA GLN A 53 6.22 5.26 -6.56
C GLN A 53 7.63 5.46 -7.10
N ALA A 54 8.63 4.76 -6.55
CA ALA A 54 10.00 4.78 -7.06
C ALA A 54 10.06 4.27 -8.51
N ALA A 55 9.36 3.17 -8.82
CA ALA A 55 9.26 2.65 -10.18
C ALA A 55 8.61 3.65 -11.15
N LEU A 56 7.54 4.34 -10.73
CA LEU A 56 6.91 5.40 -11.52
C LEU A 56 7.87 6.57 -11.80
N SER A 57 8.61 7.02 -10.80
CA SER A 57 9.60 8.10 -10.94
C SER A 57 10.72 7.70 -11.89
N ASN A 58 11.26 6.49 -11.74
CA ASN A 58 12.34 5.98 -12.59
C ASN A 58 11.89 5.71 -14.03
N SER A 59 10.60 5.41 -14.25
CA SER A 59 10.04 5.22 -15.61
C SER A 59 9.85 6.53 -16.39
N ARG A 60 10.02 7.69 -15.75
CA ARG A 60 9.96 9.02 -16.37
C ARG A 60 11.35 9.59 -16.70
N SER A 61 12.41 8.97 -16.19
CA SER A 61 13.82 9.29 -16.39
C SER A 61 14.35 8.72 -17.70
#